data_AF-A0A7S3QI39-F1
#
_entry.id   AF-A0A7S3QI39-F1
#
_cell.length_a   1.000
_cell.length_b   1.000
_cell.length_c   1.000
_cell.angle_alpha   90.00
_cell.angle_beta   90.00
_cell.angle_gamma   90.00
#
_symmetry.space_group_name_H-M   'P 1'
#
loop_
_entity.id
_entity.type
_entity.pdbx_description
1 polymer ?
#
loop_
_entity_poly.entity_id
_entity_poly.type
_entity_poly.pdbx_seq_one_letter_code
_entity_poly.pdbx_strand_id
1 'polypeptide(L)'
;MSPSVDSFVTNIQQYGEKVPKKLNTKIEEIARKAVEEMSKEAGNFLHEELDDDKHTEEQVKAIIELFPESLSQRKKNNFLPIQSATMSGCRSGARSSVSFVPLMASEGYRLGVGGEGNRGGLLSVMAFSENGHNTIKYLAGSYFDGEKGPGSEEYDRKRVRVLEKLRGMNLLKKVDIEEYALVNISLGPECQHRFEFFTSWDPDALGARDSQWRVPIHDVFKYNSGKENFEMALQAGMAYFPERFGFLFHKVGGTTACKKAFDKIGVDTAMNIIRRCIPPSDNHLILHHALEFAPNLVDDIGQYYPDAAFLRDTSGHTLTQFKFYINLRRGRRKFKKNS
;
A
#
# COMPACT_ATOMS: atom_id res chain seq x y z
N MET A 1 17.39 54.24 15.23
CA MET A 1 17.25 53.15 14.25
C MET A 1 17.62 51.86 14.93
N SER A 2 16.71 50.88 14.99
CA SER A 2 17.05 49.57 15.54
C SER A 2 18.01 48.86 14.58
N PRO A 3 19.11 48.25 15.05
CA PRO A 3 20.00 47.47 14.19
C PRO A 3 19.23 46.32 13.54
N SER A 4 19.58 45.97 12.29
CA SER A 4 18.99 44.82 11.60
C SER A 4 19.41 43.51 12.26
N VAL A 5 18.61 42.45 12.08
CA VAL A 5 18.94 41.10 12.57
C VAL A 5 20.27 40.63 11.97
N ASP A 6 20.52 40.90 10.69
CA ASP A 6 21.77 40.52 10.01
C ASP A 6 22.99 41.21 10.63
N SER A 7 22.86 42.51 10.95
CA SER A 7 23.92 43.25 11.62
C SER A 7 24.18 42.68 13.02
N PHE A 8 23.12 42.30 13.74
CA PHE A 8 23.26 41.69 15.06
C PHE A 8 23.96 40.33 15.01
N VAL A 9 23.58 39.44 14.08
CA VAL A 9 24.21 38.11 13.90
C VAL A 9 25.68 38.27 13.50
N THR A 10 25.98 39.16 12.56
CA THR A 10 27.36 39.45 12.11
C THR A 10 28.22 39.96 13.26
N ASN A 11 27.68 40.87 14.08
CA ASN A 11 28.39 41.41 15.24
C ASN A 11 28.66 40.34 16.31
N ILE A 12 27.72 39.42 16.56
CA ILE A 12 27.94 38.31 17.49
C ILE A 12 29.07 37.40 16.99
N GLN A 13 29.09 37.06 15.70
CA GLN A 13 30.14 36.23 15.12
C GLN A 13 31.51 36.92 15.17
N GLN A 14 31.58 38.23 14.92
CA GLN A 14 32.82 38.98 14.91
C GLN A 14 33.40 39.21 16.32
N TYR A 15 32.55 39.42 17.33
CA TYR A 15 32.99 39.87 18.66
C TYR A 15 32.74 38.85 19.78
N GLY A 16 32.18 37.67 19.50
CA GLY A 16 31.73 36.70 20.50
C GLY A 16 32.75 36.39 21.60
N GLU A 17 34.03 36.20 21.24
CA GLU A 17 35.11 35.91 22.20
C GLU A 17 35.45 37.08 23.14
N LYS A 18 35.10 38.31 22.75
CA LYS A 18 35.34 39.53 23.54
C LYS A 18 34.15 39.90 24.41
N VAL A 19 33.00 39.23 24.26
CA VAL A 19 31.79 39.48 25.03
C VAL A 19 31.97 38.93 26.46
N PRO A 20 31.65 39.69 27.53
CA PRO A 20 31.69 39.16 28.89
C PRO A 20 30.87 37.88 29.03
N LYS A 21 31.43 36.86 29.73
CA LYS A 21 30.82 35.51 29.86
C LYS A 21 29.33 35.53 30.22
N LYS A 22 28.91 36.38 31.16
CA LYS A 22 27.50 36.53 31.57
C LYS A 22 26.59 36.97 30.42
N LEU A 23 27.06 37.88 29.57
CA LEU A 23 26.30 38.35 28.40
C LEU A 23 26.30 37.27 27.30
N ASN A 24 27.42 36.58 27.08
CA ASN A 24 27.50 35.47 26.13
C ASN A 24 26.50 34.33 26.49
N THR A 25 26.43 33.92 27.76
CA THR A 25 25.43 32.93 28.22
C THR A 25 23.99 33.38 27.94
N LYS A 26 23.68 34.67 28.10
CA LYS A 26 22.35 35.20 27.79
C LYS A 26 22.06 35.23 26.28
N ILE A 27 23.07 35.53 25.45
CA ILE A 27 22.97 35.47 23.99
C ILE A 27 22.71 34.02 23.54
N GLU A 28 23.45 33.06 24.09
CA GLU A 28 23.24 31.62 23.80
C GLU A 28 21.83 31.16 24.21
N GLU A 29 21.32 31.62 25.35
CA GLU A 29 19.95 31.31 25.78
C GLU A 29 18.90 31.87 24.80
N ILE A 30 19.05 33.12 24.37
CA ILE A 30 18.14 33.75 23.40
C ILE A 30 18.23 33.04 22.04
N ALA A 31 19.44 32.77 21.55
CA ALA A 31 19.65 32.06 20.30
C ALA A 31 19.01 30.66 20.33
N ARG A 32 19.16 29.93 21.44
CA ARG A 32 18.53 28.62 21.63
C ARG A 32 17.00 28.69 21.56
N LYS A 33 16.39 29.66 22.26
CA LYS A 33 14.93 29.87 22.21
C LYS A 33 14.46 30.23 20.81
N ALA A 34 15.19 31.11 20.12
CA ALA A 34 14.87 31.48 18.74
C ALA A 34 14.95 30.28 17.79
N VAL A 35 15.98 29.44 17.90
CA VAL A 35 16.10 28.20 17.10
C VAL A 35 14.96 27.22 17.41
N GLU A 36 14.59 27.06 18.68
CA GLU A 36 13.47 26.21 19.08
C GLU A 36 12.13 26.69 18.51
N GLU A 37 11.85 28.00 18.62
CA GLU A 37 10.63 28.61 18.07
C GLU A 37 10.59 28.51 16.53
N MET A 38 11.71 28.80 15.85
CA MET A 38 11.79 28.68 14.40
C MET A 38 11.69 27.24 13.92
N SER A 39 12.28 26.30 14.66
CA SER A 39 12.11 24.87 14.38
C SER A 39 10.64 24.50 14.49
N LYS A 40 9.94 24.97 15.54
CA LYS A 40 8.51 24.73 15.73
C LYS A 40 7.68 25.26 14.58
N GLU A 41 7.99 26.46 14.11
CA GLU A 41 7.31 27.06 12.97
C GLU A 41 7.58 26.31 11.67
N ALA A 42 8.83 25.87 11.45
CA ALA A 42 9.17 25.01 10.32
C ALA A 42 8.37 23.70 10.34
N GLY A 43 8.21 23.05 11.50
CA GLY A 43 7.38 21.84 11.59
C GLY A 43 5.91 22.11 11.31
N ASN A 44 5.35 23.22 11.82
CA ASN A 44 3.99 23.65 11.48
C ASN A 44 3.82 23.84 9.97
N PHE A 45 4.77 24.53 9.33
CA PHE A 45 4.79 24.73 7.89
C PHE A 45 4.78 23.39 7.13
N LEU A 46 5.68 22.46 7.48
CA LEU A 46 5.74 21.13 6.85
C LEU A 46 4.46 20.30 7.06
N HIS A 47 3.70 20.59 8.11
CA HIS A 47 2.44 19.92 8.42
C HIS A 47 1.19 20.51 7.75
N GLU A 48 1.13 21.82 7.50
CA GLU A 48 -0.11 22.55 7.17
C GLU A 48 -0.03 23.37 5.90
N GLU A 49 1.15 23.87 5.59
CA GLU A 49 1.34 24.85 4.54
C GLU A 49 1.93 24.26 3.27
N LEU A 50 2.59 23.10 3.40
CA LEU A 50 3.21 22.41 2.29
C LEU A 50 2.21 22.08 1.17
N ASP A 51 2.64 22.36 -0.06
CA ASP A 51 1.80 22.38 -1.25
C ASP A 51 2.68 22.18 -2.49
N ASP A 52 2.39 21.16 -3.27
CA ASP A 52 3.11 20.74 -4.48
C ASP A 52 3.05 21.81 -5.57
N ASP A 53 2.03 22.68 -5.56
CA ASP A 53 1.86 23.73 -6.59
C ASP A 53 2.55 25.04 -6.20
N LYS A 54 2.94 25.21 -4.93
CA LYS A 54 3.48 26.48 -4.40
C LYS A 54 4.93 26.40 -3.97
N HIS A 55 5.39 25.21 -3.61
CA HIS A 55 6.71 25.01 -3.04
C HIS A 55 7.57 24.14 -3.94
N THR A 56 8.88 24.36 -3.92
CA THR A 56 9.84 23.51 -4.64
C THR A 56 10.56 22.56 -3.69
N GLU A 57 11.12 21.47 -4.22
CA GLU A 57 11.93 20.53 -3.41
C GLU A 57 13.11 21.26 -2.74
N GLU A 58 13.72 22.25 -3.40
CA GLU A 58 14.85 23.02 -2.85
C GLU A 58 14.45 23.89 -1.67
N GLN A 59 13.28 24.54 -1.72
CA GLN A 59 12.78 25.35 -0.61
C GLN A 59 12.50 24.48 0.62
N VAL A 60 11.84 23.34 0.42
CA VAL A 60 11.53 22.39 1.49
C VAL A 60 12.81 21.81 2.06
N LYS A 61 13.78 21.47 1.20
CA LYS A 61 15.09 20.98 1.62
C LYS A 61 15.83 22.02 2.47
N ALA A 62 15.84 23.28 2.05
CA ALA A 62 16.48 24.35 2.81
C ALA A 62 15.87 24.50 4.22
N ILE A 63 14.54 24.39 4.35
CA ILE A 63 13.86 24.42 5.65
C ILE A 63 14.32 23.23 6.52
N ILE A 64 14.38 22.02 5.95
CA ILE A 64 14.80 20.81 6.66
C ILE A 64 16.28 20.91 7.09
N GLU A 65 17.17 21.41 6.23
CA GLU A 65 18.59 21.57 6.54
C GLU A 65 18.82 22.63 7.62
N LEU A 66 18.04 23.72 7.63
CA LEU A 66 18.09 24.75 8.67
C LEU A 66 17.51 24.26 10.01
N PHE A 67 16.44 23.46 9.96
CA PHE A 67 15.73 22.97 11.14
C PHE A 67 15.45 21.47 11.08
N PRO A 68 16.47 20.59 11.19
CA PRO A 68 16.29 19.13 11.10
C PRO A 68 15.22 18.56 12.03
N GLU A 69 15.14 19.09 13.26
CA GLU A 69 14.17 18.64 14.26
C GLU A 69 12.71 18.89 13.86
N SER A 70 12.46 19.77 12.89
CA SER A 70 11.11 19.98 12.34
C SER A 70 10.51 18.68 11.78
N LEU A 71 11.32 17.75 11.25
CA LEU A 71 10.86 16.44 10.77
C LEU A 71 10.39 15.49 11.88
N SER A 72 10.86 15.71 13.11
CA SER A 72 10.47 14.92 14.29
C SER A 72 9.30 15.55 15.05
N GLN A 73 8.88 16.75 14.66
CA GLN A 73 7.80 17.45 15.36
C GLN A 73 6.49 16.76 15.16
N ARG A 74 5.78 16.62 16.27
CA ARG A 74 4.48 15.97 16.29
C ARG A 74 3.40 16.99 16.54
N LYS A 75 2.34 16.91 15.73
CA LYS A 75 1.10 17.63 16.00
C LYS A 75 0.40 17.10 17.26
N LYS A 76 -0.67 17.79 17.67
CA LYS A 76 -1.61 17.30 18.72
C LYS A 76 -2.11 15.88 18.46
N ASN A 77 -2.19 15.52 17.18
CA ASN A 77 -2.59 14.21 16.68
C ASN A 77 -1.44 13.18 16.61
N ASN A 78 -0.29 13.51 17.20
CA ASN A 78 0.94 12.71 17.19
C ASN A 78 1.49 12.35 15.79
N PHE A 79 0.99 12.99 14.73
CA PHE A 79 1.49 12.80 13.37
C PHE A 79 2.83 13.50 13.19
N LEU A 80 3.70 12.89 12.40
CA LEU A 80 4.92 13.50 11.85
C LEU A 80 4.59 14.29 10.57
N PRO A 81 5.48 15.20 10.13
CA PRO A 81 5.23 15.98 8.91
C PRO A 81 5.07 15.11 7.67
N ILE A 82 5.92 14.08 7.51
CA ILE A 82 5.83 13.13 6.39
C ILE A 82 4.48 12.39 6.32
N GLN A 83 3.90 12.10 7.49
CA GLN A 83 2.58 11.48 7.61
C GLN A 83 1.48 12.46 7.18
N SER A 84 1.62 13.74 7.55
CA SER A 84 0.69 14.80 7.11
C SER A 84 0.80 15.04 5.61
N ALA A 85 2.01 15.07 5.06
CA ALA A 85 2.26 15.20 3.63
C ALA A 85 1.65 14.05 2.82
N THR A 86 1.66 12.83 3.36
CA THR A 86 1.03 11.66 2.72
C THR A 86 -0.50 11.73 2.72
N MET A 87 -1.08 12.29 3.78
CA MET A 87 -2.53 12.43 3.95
C MET A 87 -3.12 13.68 3.29
N SER A 88 -2.25 14.56 2.81
CA SER A 88 -2.64 15.77 2.09
C SER A 88 -3.38 15.41 0.78
N GLY A 89 -4.36 16.21 0.41
CA GLY A 89 -5.22 15.97 -0.77
C GLY A 89 -6.46 15.10 -0.54
N CYS A 90 -6.61 14.42 0.59
CA CYS A 90 -7.79 13.56 0.83
C CYS A 90 -9.09 14.32 1.15
N ARG A 91 -9.03 15.64 1.36
CA ARG A 91 -10.22 16.50 1.54
C ARG A 91 -10.35 17.42 0.32
N SER A 92 -11.56 17.64 -0.18
CA SER A 92 -11.79 18.57 -1.29
C SER A 92 -11.21 19.95 -0.97
N GLY A 93 -10.31 20.45 -1.82
CA GLY A 93 -9.58 21.71 -1.61
C GLY A 93 -8.35 21.61 -0.69
N ALA A 94 -8.00 20.42 -0.21
CA ALA A 94 -6.73 20.20 0.49
C ALA A 94 -5.58 20.28 -0.51
N ARG A 95 -4.55 21.01 -0.10
CA ARG A 95 -3.26 21.09 -0.79
C ARG A 95 -2.69 19.68 -0.91
N SER A 96 -2.20 19.32 -2.08
CA SER A 96 -1.42 18.09 -2.25
C SER A 96 0.01 18.41 -1.86
N SER A 97 0.64 17.58 -1.04
CA SER A 97 2.07 17.66 -0.68
C SER A 97 2.74 16.29 -0.70
N VAL A 98 2.08 15.29 -1.30
CA VAL A 98 2.58 13.91 -1.37
C VAL A 98 3.90 13.80 -2.16
N SER A 99 4.19 14.76 -3.06
CA SER A 99 5.41 14.72 -3.87
C SER A 99 6.68 14.94 -3.07
N PHE A 100 6.58 15.58 -1.89
CA PHE A 100 7.70 15.83 -0.97
C PHE A 100 8.05 14.66 -0.06
N VAL A 101 7.23 13.59 -0.04
CA VAL A 101 7.46 12.42 0.82
C VAL A 101 8.85 11.78 0.61
N PRO A 102 9.35 11.58 -0.64
CA PRO A 102 10.69 11.05 -0.86
C PRO A 102 11.80 11.95 -0.30
N LEU A 103 11.68 13.26 -0.45
CA LEU A 103 12.62 14.24 0.10
C LEU A 103 12.65 14.15 1.64
N MET A 104 11.48 14.21 2.29
CA MET A 104 11.40 14.12 3.75
C MET A 104 11.96 12.79 4.28
N ALA A 105 11.65 11.68 3.62
CA ALA A 105 12.14 10.37 4.04
C ALA A 105 13.66 10.25 3.90
N SER A 106 14.22 10.73 2.79
CA SER A 106 15.67 10.68 2.53
C SER A 106 16.45 11.61 3.46
N GLU A 107 16.00 12.85 3.66
CA GLU A 107 16.63 13.77 4.60
C GLU A 107 16.47 13.31 6.06
N GLY A 108 15.28 12.81 6.44
CA GLY A 108 15.06 12.23 7.76
C GLY A 108 15.99 11.04 8.02
N TYR A 109 16.17 10.16 7.03
CA TYR A 109 17.15 9.07 7.11
C TYR A 109 18.58 9.58 7.28
N ARG A 110 19.01 10.54 6.45
CA ARG A 110 20.36 11.12 6.47
C ARG A 110 20.69 11.80 7.80
N LEU A 111 19.73 12.52 8.36
CA LEU A 111 19.88 13.30 9.59
C LEU A 111 19.60 12.50 10.86
N GLY A 112 19.10 11.26 10.75
CA GLY A 112 18.72 10.44 11.90
C GLY A 112 17.48 10.95 12.63
N VAL A 113 16.56 11.60 11.92
CA VAL A 113 15.32 12.21 12.44
C VAL A 113 14.07 11.65 11.75
N GLY A 114 12.89 12.02 12.25
CA GLY A 114 11.62 11.59 11.64
C GLY A 114 11.04 10.30 12.23
N GLY A 115 11.54 9.80 13.35
CA GLY A 115 10.97 8.67 14.07
C GLY A 115 11.71 7.34 13.86
N GLU A 116 11.10 6.25 14.31
CA GLU A 116 11.77 4.96 14.48
C GLU A 116 12.04 4.22 13.15
N GLY A 117 13.03 3.33 13.17
CA GLY A 117 13.28 2.38 12.09
C GLY A 117 14.23 2.84 10.99
N ASN A 118 14.98 3.92 11.19
CA ASN A 118 16.02 4.41 10.27
C ASN A 118 15.52 4.53 8.82
N ARG A 119 14.31 5.06 8.62
CA ARG A 119 13.72 5.29 7.29
C ARG A 119 12.96 6.61 7.20
N GLY A 120 13.46 7.64 7.90
CA GLY A 120 12.92 9.01 7.88
C GLY A 120 11.43 9.11 8.17
N GLY A 121 10.90 8.23 9.03
CA GLY A 121 9.49 8.22 9.41
C GLY A 121 8.54 7.47 8.50
N LEU A 122 9.03 6.79 7.47
CA LEU A 122 8.18 5.96 6.59
C LEU A 122 7.47 4.84 7.35
N LEU A 123 8.14 4.24 8.33
CA LEU A 123 7.61 3.13 9.14
C LEU A 123 6.98 3.58 10.46
N SER A 124 7.09 4.86 10.81
CA SER A 124 6.55 5.37 12.06
C SER A 124 5.04 5.09 12.10
N VAL A 125 4.62 4.34 13.13
CA VAL A 125 3.22 4.03 13.35
C VAL A 125 2.47 5.29 13.74
N MET A 126 1.28 5.47 13.15
CA MET A 126 0.38 6.56 13.49
C MET A 126 -0.36 6.26 14.79
N ALA A 127 -0.42 7.23 15.70
CA ALA A 127 -0.93 7.02 17.05
C ALA A 127 -2.40 6.57 17.13
N PHE A 128 -3.23 6.97 16.16
CA PHE A 128 -4.65 6.59 16.15
C PHE A 128 -4.96 5.36 15.33
N SER A 129 -3.94 4.72 14.74
CA SER A 129 -4.18 3.54 13.93
C SER A 129 -4.14 2.29 14.79
N GLU A 130 -5.32 1.76 15.13
CA GLU A 130 -5.46 0.45 15.79
C GLU A 130 -4.77 -0.66 14.99
N ASN A 131 -4.70 -0.49 13.66
CA ASN A 131 -4.11 -1.44 12.72
C ASN A 131 -2.63 -1.13 12.41
N GLY A 132 -1.98 -0.24 13.18
CA GLY A 132 -0.57 0.10 13.02
C GLY A 132 -0.23 0.65 11.63
N HIS A 133 -1.02 1.59 11.12
CA HIS A 133 -0.74 2.19 9.80
C HIS A 133 0.48 3.11 9.88
N ASN A 134 1.31 3.01 8.86
CA ASN A 134 2.48 3.85 8.65
C ASN A 134 2.37 4.55 7.29
N THR A 135 3.31 5.45 7.00
CA THR A 135 3.33 6.27 5.80
C THR A 135 3.25 5.43 4.51
N ILE A 136 3.95 4.28 4.45
CA ILE A 136 3.93 3.39 3.28
C ILE A 136 2.54 2.79 3.06
N LYS A 137 1.87 2.32 4.12
CA LYS A 137 0.49 1.82 4.04
C LYS A 137 -0.47 2.90 3.54
N TYR A 138 -0.28 4.14 3.96
CA TYR A 138 -1.10 5.25 3.46
C TYR A 138 -0.82 5.58 2.01
N LEU A 139 0.44 5.56 1.56
CA LEU A 139 0.76 5.73 0.15
C LEU A 139 0.09 4.65 -0.71
N ALA A 140 0.06 3.40 -0.24
CA ALA A 140 -0.51 2.26 -0.96
C ALA A 140 -2.05 2.30 -1.06
N GLY A 141 -2.75 2.64 0.02
CA GLY A 141 -4.21 2.51 0.11
C GLY A 141 -5.00 3.78 -0.12
N SER A 142 -6.33 3.65 -0.02
CA SER A 142 -7.33 4.72 -0.23
C SER A 142 -8.03 5.17 1.06
N TYR A 143 -7.39 5.00 2.22
CA TYR A 143 -8.03 5.16 3.55
C TYR A 143 -8.79 6.48 3.81
N PHE A 144 -8.60 7.50 2.98
CA PHE A 144 -9.27 8.79 3.10
C PHE A 144 -9.88 9.29 1.78
N ASP A 145 -9.94 8.44 0.75
CA ASP A 145 -10.62 8.73 -0.49
C ASP A 145 -12.10 8.49 -0.24
N GLY A 146 -12.74 9.42 0.47
CA GLY A 146 -14.19 9.36 0.70
C GLY A 146 -14.95 9.28 -0.63
N GLU A 147 -16.23 8.88 -0.59
CA GLU A 147 -17.07 8.59 -1.78
C GLU A 147 -17.11 9.69 -2.88
N LYS A 148 -16.55 10.89 -2.63
CA LYS A 148 -16.55 12.04 -3.53
C LYS A 148 -15.23 12.86 -3.57
N GLY A 149 -14.11 12.38 -3.01
CA GLY A 149 -12.78 13.04 -3.00
C GLY A 149 -11.73 12.27 -3.82
N PRO A 150 -10.58 12.85 -4.22
CA PRO A 150 -9.91 12.64 -5.51
C PRO A 150 -9.37 11.22 -5.73
N GLY A 151 -10.27 10.28 -6.01
CA GLY A 151 -10.04 9.09 -6.83
C GLY A 151 -9.85 9.46 -8.30
N SER A 152 -9.11 10.54 -8.59
CA SER A 152 -8.67 10.80 -9.94
C SER A 152 -7.49 9.88 -10.22
N GLU A 153 -7.50 9.28 -11.39
CA GLU A 153 -6.40 8.51 -11.95
C GLU A 153 -5.04 9.25 -11.81
N GLU A 154 -5.05 10.58 -11.92
CA GLU A 154 -3.88 11.43 -11.70
C GLU A 154 -3.33 11.35 -10.27
N TYR A 155 -4.20 11.37 -9.25
CA TYR A 155 -3.79 11.23 -7.85
C TYR A 155 -3.14 9.87 -7.61
N ASP A 156 -3.70 8.82 -8.22
CA ASP A 156 -3.15 7.47 -8.14
C ASP A 156 -1.77 7.36 -8.78
N ARG A 157 -1.62 7.87 -10.01
CA ARG A 157 -0.33 7.95 -10.71
C ARG A 157 0.70 8.77 -9.94
N LYS A 158 0.29 9.86 -9.29
CA LYS A 158 1.19 10.71 -8.49
C LYS A 158 1.79 9.93 -7.32
N ARG A 159 0.99 9.11 -6.64
CA ARG A 159 1.48 8.23 -5.56
C ARG A 159 2.37 7.10 -6.07
N VAL A 160 2.11 6.56 -7.25
CA VAL A 160 3.03 5.60 -7.90
C VAL A 160 4.40 6.22 -8.14
N ARG A 161 4.48 7.46 -8.66
CA ARG A 161 5.77 8.17 -8.84
C ARG A 161 6.52 8.35 -7.52
N VAL A 162 5.80 8.59 -6.42
CA VAL A 162 6.39 8.67 -5.07
C VAL A 162 6.95 7.31 -4.64
N LEU A 163 6.18 6.23 -4.82
CA LEU A 163 6.62 4.86 -4.51
C LEU A 163 7.84 4.44 -5.36
N GLU A 164 7.87 4.81 -6.65
CA GLU A 164 9.01 4.60 -7.55
C GLU A 164 10.26 5.34 -7.08
N LYS A 165 10.14 6.63 -6.71
CA LYS A 165 11.25 7.41 -6.12
C LYS A 165 11.76 6.74 -4.84
N LEU A 166 10.87 6.33 -3.92
CA LEU A 166 11.24 5.65 -2.68
C LEU A 166 11.95 4.31 -2.92
N ARG A 167 11.52 3.54 -3.94
CA ARG A 167 12.18 2.32 -4.39
C ARG A 167 13.58 2.61 -4.94
N GLY A 168 13.73 3.63 -5.79
CA GLY A 168 15.01 4.05 -6.35
C GLY A 168 16.02 4.51 -5.29
N MET A 169 15.53 5.09 -4.19
CA MET A 169 16.32 5.49 -3.02
C MET A 169 16.59 4.34 -2.03
N ASN A 170 16.12 3.11 -2.30
CA ASN A 170 16.21 1.96 -1.41
C ASN A 170 15.56 2.16 -0.02
N LEU A 171 14.55 3.04 0.06
CA LEU A 171 13.77 3.31 1.28
C LEU A 171 12.51 2.44 1.35
N LEU A 172 11.89 2.18 0.19
CA LEU A 172 10.86 1.17 0.00
C LEU A 172 11.52 -0.11 -0.53
N LYS A 173 11.32 -1.23 0.15
CA LYS A 173 11.94 -2.52 -0.12
C LYS A 173 10.89 -3.55 -0.52
N LYS A 174 11.31 -4.56 -1.26
CA LYS A 174 10.42 -5.67 -1.64
C LYS A 174 9.76 -6.34 -0.42
N VAL A 175 10.52 -6.55 0.66
CA VAL A 175 10.01 -7.13 1.92
C VAL A 175 8.86 -6.32 2.55
N ASP A 176 8.80 -5.00 2.32
CA ASP A 176 7.73 -4.16 2.84
C ASP A 176 6.37 -4.51 2.19
N ILE A 177 6.37 -5.01 0.95
CA ILE A 177 5.14 -5.38 0.22
C ILE A 177 4.40 -6.48 0.99
N GLU A 178 5.11 -7.52 1.40
CA GLU A 178 4.57 -8.63 2.17
C GLU A 178 4.32 -8.23 3.64
N GLU A 179 5.33 -7.63 4.29
CA GLU A 179 5.28 -7.28 5.73
C GLU A 179 4.09 -6.38 6.07
N TYR A 180 3.80 -5.41 5.20
CA TYR A 180 2.71 -4.46 5.37
C TYR A 180 1.47 -4.76 4.53
N ALA A 181 1.43 -5.92 3.85
CA ALA A 181 0.31 -6.35 3.00
C ALA A 181 -0.09 -5.29 1.96
N LEU A 182 0.89 -4.64 1.32
CA LEU A 182 0.64 -3.47 0.46
C LEU A 182 -0.27 -3.79 -0.74
N VAL A 183 -0.20 -5.00 -1.28
CA VAL A 183 -1.10 -5.49 -2.34
C VAL A 183 -2.55 -5.54 -1.87
N ASN A 184 -2.82 -6.01 -0.65
CA ASN A 184 -4.17 -6.02 -0.08
C ASN A 184 -4.68 -4.60 0.21
N ILE A 185 -3.77 -3.71 0.60
CA ILE A 185 -4.10 -2.34 0.99
C ILE A 185 -4.43 -1.48 -0.23
N SER A 186 -3.74 -1.69 -1.35
CA SER A 186 -4.01 -0.99 -2.61
C SER A 186 -5.16 -1.61 -3.41
N LEU A 187 -5.98 -2.47 -2.79
CA LEU A 187 -6.98 -3.25 -3.51
C LEU A 187 -8.29 -2.44 -3.62
N GLY A 188 -8.39 -1.66 -4.68
CA GLY A 188 -9.51 -0.77 -5.01
C GLY A 188 -9.34 -0.14 -6.40
N PRO A 189 -10.42 0.16 -7.15
CA PRO A 189 -10.33 0.90 -8.42
C PRO A 189 -9.59 2.23 -8.30
N GLU A 190 -9.72 2.92 -7.17
CA GLU A 190 -9.06 4.18 -6.85
C GLU A 190 -7.55 4.05 -6.58
N CYS A 191 -7.06 2.81 -6.44
CA CYS A 191 -5.67 2.44 -6.21
C CYS A 191 -5.11 1.57 -7.36
N GLN A 192 -5.77 1.53 -8.52
CA GLN A 192 -5.45 0.56 -9.57
C GLN A 192 -3.97 0.59 -9.96
N HIS A 193 -3.38 1.76 -10.20
CA HIS A 193 -1.97 1.88 -10.57
C HIS A 193 -1.03 1.52 -9.43
N ARG A 194 -1.41 1.81 -8.17
CA ARG A 194 -0.64 1.35 -7.00
C ARG A 194 -0.66 -0.17 -6.88
N PHE A 195 -1.81 -0.80 -7.10
CA PHE A 195 -1.95 -2.25 -7.13
C PHE A 195 -1.12 -2.88 -8.23
N GLU A 196 -1.19 -2.35 -9.45
CA GLU A 196 -0.36 -2.77 -10.59
C GLU A 196 1.15 -2.61 -10.28
N PHE A 197 1.55 -1.50 -9.66
CA PHE A 197 2.93 -1.27 -9.23
C PHE A 197 3.41 -2.34 -8.25
N PHE A 198 2.66 -2.66 -7.20
CA PHE A 198 3.08 -3.67 -6.22
C PHE A 198 3.06 -5.09 -6.79
N THR A 199 2.03 -5.45 -7.56
CA THR A 199 1.90 -6.79 -8.14
C THR A 199 2.92 -7.07 -9.25
N SER A 200 3.31 -6.05 -10.03
CA SER A 200 4.40 -6.19 -11.01
C SER A 200 5.78 -6.27 -10.35
N TRP A 201 5.97 -5.64 -9.19
CA TRP A 201 7.22 -5.73 -8.44
C TRP A 201 7.35 -7.04 -7.66
N ASP A 202 6.26 -7.49 -7.03
CA ASP A 202 6.22 -8.77 -6.32
C ASP A 202 4.93 -9.55 -6.58
N PRO A 203 4.87 -10.32 -7.68
CA PRO A 203 3.70 -11.12 -7.99
C PRO A 203 3.34 -12.12 -6.89
N ASP A 204 4.33 -12.69 -6.20
CA ASP A 204 4.11 -13.72 -5.17
C ASP A 204 3.22 -13.21 -4.02
N ALA A 205 3.21 -11.89 -3.77
CA ALA A 205 2.32 -11.25 -2.81
C ALA A 205 0.82 -11.42 -3.13
N LEU A 206 0.45 -11.75 -4.37
CA LEU A 206 -0.93 -12.11 -4.74
C LEU A 206 -1.42 -13.40 -4.09
N GLY A 207 -0.50 -14.33 -3.85
CA GLY A 207 -0.77 -15.65 -3.26
C GLY A 207 -0.28 -15.81 -1.83
N ALA A 208 0.53 -14.86 -1.35
CA ALA A 208 1.08 -14.85 -0.01
C ALA A 208 -0.05 -14.67 1.02
N ARG A 209 0.18 -15.26 2.19
CA ARG A 209 -0.63 -14.98 3.37
C ARG A 209 0.08 -13.85 4.10
N ASP A 210 -0.60 -12.72 4.28
CA ASP A 210 -0.04 -11.67 5.09
C ASP A 210 0.04 -12.06 6.59
N SER A 211 0.52 -11.14 7.43
CA SER A 211 0.62 -11.33 8.89
C SER A 211 -0.72 -11.66 9.57
N GLN A 212 -1.85 -11.40 8.90
CA GLN A 212 -3.20 -11.72 9.35
C GLN A 212 -3.79 -12.94 8.64
N TRP A 213 -2.96 -13.72 7.93
CA TRP A 213 -3.36 -14.90 7.16
C TRP A 213 -4.28 -14.61 5.98
N ARG A 214 -4.23 -13.39 5.43
CA ARG A 214 -5.13 -12.92 4.39
C ARG A 214 -4.48 -13.07 3.02
N VAL A 215 -5.28 -13.44 2.03
CA VAL A 215 -4.89 -13.52 0.61
C VAL A 215 -5.72 -12.48 -0.14
N PRO A 216 -5.13 -11.63 -0.99
CA PRO A 216 -5.82 -10.55 -1.70
C PRO A 216 -7.20 -10.93 -2.25
N ILE A 217 -7.28 -12.00 -3.04
CA ILE A 217 -8.52 -12.45 -3.70
C ILE A 217 -9.62 -12.89 -2.71
N HIS A 218 -9.26 -13.28 -1.49
CA HIS A 218 -10.22 -13.60 -0.44
C HIS A 218 -10.73 -12.37 0.30
N ASP A 219 -9.91 -11.32 0.37
CA ASP A 219 -10.19 -10.14 1.19
C ASP A 219 -10.95 -9.04 0.46
N VAL A 220 -11.10 -9.18 -0.86
CA VAL A 220 -11.81 -8.23 -1.74
C VAL A 220 -13.21 -7.84 -1.24
N PHE A 221 -13.92 -8.75 -0.57
CA PHE A 221 -15.30 -8.57 -0.11
C PHE A 221 -15.45 -7.92 1.28
N LYS A 222 -14.36 -7.37 1.86
CA LYS A 222 -14.43 -6.61 3.12
C LYS A 222 -14.97 -5.20 2.94
N TYR A 223 -14.95 -4.70 1.71
CA TYR A 223 -15.28 -3.31 1.37
C TYR A 223 -16.49 -3.27 0.42
N ASN A 224 -17.12 -2.10 0.30
CA ASN A 224 -18.30 -1.90 -0.52
C ASN A 224 -18.05 -2.18 -2.02
N SER A 225 -16.81 -2.04 -2.50
CA SER A 225 -16.37 -2.29 -3.88
C SER A 225 -15.98 -3.76 -4.14
N GLY A 226 -16.61 -4.71 -3.45
CA GLY A 226 -16.18 -6.10 -3.46
C GLY A 226 -16.16 -6.76 -4.85
N LYS A 227 -16.99 -6.28 -5.78
CA LYS A 227 -17.09 -6.78 -7.15
C LYS A 227 -15.87 -6.34 -7.99
N GLU A 228 -15.58 -5.05 -8.01
CA GLU A 228 -14.48 -4.46 -8.76
C GLU A 228 -13.13 -4.94 -8.20
N ASN A 229 -13.04 -5.02 -6.87
CA ASN A 229 -11.88 -5.57 -6.17
C ASN A 229 -11.62 -7.03 -6.54
N PHE A 230 -12.68 -7.85 -6.62
CA PHE A 230 -12.56 -9.25 -7.04
C PHE A 230 -12.08 -9.37 -8.48
N GLU A 231 -12.63 -8.56 -9.40
CA GLU A 231 -12.19 -8.52 -10.79
C GLU A 231 -10.72 -8.14 -10.90
N MET A 232 -10.30 -7.05 -10.25
CA MET A 232 -8.91 -6.58 -10.31
C MET A 232 -7.92 -7.62 -9.74
N ALA A 233 -8.24 -8.24 -8.61
CA ALA A 233 -7.42 -9.28 -8.00
C ALA A 233 -7.33 -10.54 -8.89
N LEU A 234 -8.46 -10.96 -9.49
CA LEU A 234 -8.50 -12.12 -10.37
C LEU A 234 -7.74 -11.86 -11.68
N GLN A 235 -7.87 -10.67 -12.28
CA GLN A 235 -7.14 -10.27 -13.48
C GLN A 235 -5.63 -10.33 -13.24
N ALA A 236 -5.13 -9.71 -12.15
CA ALA A 236 -3.71 -9.78 -11.80
C ALA A 236 -3.26 -11.21 -11.49
N GLY A 237 -4.08 -11.98 -10.75
CA GLY A 237 -3.82 -13.38 -10.50
C GLY A 237 -3.68 -14.20 -11.79
N MET A 238 -4.54 -13.97 -12.78
CA MET A 238 -4.49 -14.64 -14.08
C MET A 238 -3.31 -14.20 -14.93
N ALA A 239 -2.88 -12.94 -14.81
CA ALA A 239 -1.71 -12.42 -15.53
C ALA A 239 -0.40 -13.07 -15.06
N TYR A 240 -0.23 -13.26 -13.74
CA TYR A 240 1.02 -13.79 -13.17
C TYR A 240 1.00 -15.28 -12.84
N PHE A 241 -0.17 -15.86 -12.55
CA PHE A 241 -0.33 -17.27 -12.14
C PHE A 241 -1.52 -17.96 -12.84
N PRO A 242 -1.55 -18.01 -14.18
CA PRO A 242 -2.63 -18.64 -14.93
C PRO A 242 -2.80 -20.13 -14.59
N GLU A 243 -1.72 -20.85 -14.29
CA GLU A 243 -1.72 -22.26 -13.88
C GLU A 243 -2.39 -22.50 -12.52
N ARG A 244 -2.53 -21.44 -11.72
CA ARG A 244 -3.24 -21.44 -10.43
C ARG A 244 -4.63 -20.82 -10.56
N PHE A 245 -5.08 -20.54 -11.78
CA PHE A 245 -6.34 -19.86 -12.08
C PHE A 245 -6.50 -18.56 -11.28
N GLY A 246 -5.40 -17.79 -11.16
CA GLY A 246 -5.39 -16.56 -10.37
C GLY A 246 -5.87 -16.74 -8.94
N PHE A 247 -5.58 -17.91 -8.34
CA PHE A 247 -5.99 -18.27 -6.99
C PHE A 247 -7.50 -18.41 -6.76
N LEU A 248 -8.31 -18.46 -7.83
CA LEU A 248 -9.77 -18.58 -7.77
C LEU A 248 -10.24 -19.78 -6.91
N PHE A 249 -9.51 -20.89 -6.96
CA PHE A 249 -9.80 -22.11 -6.20
C PHE A 249 -8.93 -22.29 -4.94
N HIS A 250 -8.07 -21.32 -4.62
CA HIS A 250 -7.24 -21.37 -3.41
C HIS A 250 -8.13 -21.35 -2.15
N LYS A 251 -7.86 -22.23 -1.19
CA LYS A 251 -8.65 -22.32 0.06
C LYS A 251 -8.02 -21.54 1.21
N VAL A 252 -8.82 -20.68 1.83
CA VAL A 252 -8.52 -20.01 3.11
C VAL A 252 -9.66 -20.29 4.05
N GLY A 253 -9.38 -20.83 5.24
CA GLY A 253 -10.42 -21.23 6.20
C GLY A 253 -11.40 -22.29 5.65
N GLY A 254 -10.98 -23.12 4.68
CA GLY A 254 -11.81 -24.15 4.06
C GLY A 254 -12.65 -23.70 2.86
N THR A 255 -12.80 -22.39 2.63
CA THR A 255 -13.59 -21.81 1.55
C THR A 255 -12.69 -21.37 0.39
N THR A 256 -13.13 -21.53 -0.85
CA THR A 256 -12.42 -21.01 -2.05
C THR A 256 -12.81 -19.56 -2.33
N ALA A 257 -11.95 -18.81 -3.03
CA ALA A 257 -12.28 -17.44 -3.42
C ALA A 257 -13.51 -17.39 -4.32
N CYS A 258 -13.66 -18.36 -5.23
CA CYS A 258 -14.84 -18.56 -6.07
C CYS A 258 -16.13 -18.73 -5.25
N LYS A 259 -16.15 -19.65 -4.26
CA LYS A 259 -17.32 -19.83 -3.40
C LYS A 259 -17.65 -18.55 -2.63
N LYS A 260 -16.63 -17.87 -2.10
CA LYS A 260 -16.81 -16.60 -1.40
C LYS A 260 -17.41 -15.52 -2.30
N ALA A 261 -16.99 -15.46 -3.56
CA ALA A 261 -17.59 -14.55 -4.55
C ALA A 261 -19.06 -14.90 -4.82
N PHE A 262 -19.39 -16.18 -5.03
CA PHE A 262 -20.78 -16.61 -5.23
C PHE A 262 -21.67 -16.21 -4.04
N ASP A 263 -21.16 -16.38 -2.82
CA ASP A 263 -21.90 -16.04 -1.59
C ASP A 263 -22.07 -14.53 -1.38
N LYS A 264 -21.15 -13.71 -1.89
CA LYS A 264 -21.11 -12.26 -1.62
C LYS A 264 -21.75 -11.40 -2.70
N ILE A 265 -21.56 -11.74 -3.97
CA ILE A 265 -22.03 -10.95 -5.11
C ILE A 265 -22.98 -11.73 -6.03
N GLY A 266 -23.31 -12.98 -5.70
CA GLY A 266 -24.16 -13.86 -6.47
C GLY A 266 -23.40 -14.62 -7.57
N VAL A 267 -23.93 -15.79 -7.94
CA VAL A 267 -23.32 -16.69 -8.94
C VAL A 267 -23.20 -16.01 -10.30
N ASP A 268 -24.29 -15.45 -10.83
CA ASP A 268 -24.28 -14.79 -12.15
C ASP A 268 -23.25 -13.67 -12.25
N THR A 269 -23.23 -12.76 -11.27
CA THR A 269 -22.29 -11.64 -11.26
C THR A 269 -20.84 -12.11 -11.16
N ALA A 270 -20.57 -13.06 -10.26
CA ALA A 270 -19.23 -13.63 -10.11
C ALA A 270 -18.79 -14.35 -11.39
N MET A 271 -19.67 -15.13 -12.02
CA MET A 271 -19.37 -15.84 -13.27
C MET A 271 -19.15 -14.90 -14.45
N ASN A 272 -19.88 -13.78 -14.52
CA ASN A 272 -19.62 -12.74 -15.51
C ASN A 272 -18.22 -12.10 -15.35
N ILE A 273 -17.72 -11.94 -14.12
CA ILE A 273 -16.34 -11.48 -13.87
C ILE A 273 -15.34 -12.57 -14.25
N ILE A 274 -15.57 -13.81 -13.81
CA ILE A 274 -14.70 -14.95 -14.08
C ILE A 274 -14.55 -15.15 -15.60
N ARG A 275 -15.63 -15.05 -16.38
CA ARG A 275 -15.59 -15.14 -17.85
C ARG A 275 -14.79 -14.02 -18.51
N ARG A 276 -14.80 -12.82 -17.96
CA ARG A 276 -13.98 -11.71 -18.48
C ARG A 276 -12.50 -11.93 -18.20
N CYS A 277 -12.16 -12.49 -17.04
CA CYS A 277 -10.77 -12.74 -16.63
C CYS A 277 -10.21 -14.06 -17.20
N ILE A 278 -11.08 -15.04 -17.42
CA ILE A 278 -10.78 -16.40 -17.87
C ILE A 278 -11.77 -16.71 -19.00
N PRO A 279 -11.59 -16.12 -20.20
CA PRO A 279 -12.51 -16.35 -21.31
C PRO A 279 -12.59 -17.84 -21.64
N PRO A 280 -13.74 -18.36 -22.09
CA PRO A 280 -13.82 -19.71 -22.63
C PRO A 280 -12.76 -19.88 -23.72
N SER A 281 -11.88 -20.86 -23.55
CA SER A 281 -10.86 -21.22 -24.52
C SER A 281 -10.55 -22.70 -24.41
N ASP A 282 -9.99 -23.27 -25.48
CA ASP A 282 -9.63 -24.69 -25.53
C ASP A 282 -8.46 -25.06 -24.59
N ASN A 283 -7.85 -24.07 -23.93
CA ASN A 283 -6.66 -24.25 -23.10
C ASN A 283 -6.93 -24.11 -21.59
N HIS A 284 -8.12 -23.63 -21.19
CA HIS A 284 -8.42 -23.41 -19.77
C HIS A 284 -9.14 -24.60 -19.15
N LEU A 285 -8.39 -25.40 -18.37
CA LEU A 285 -8.92 -26.54 -17.61
C LEU A 285 -9.71 -26.14 -16.36
N ILE A 286 -10.51 -25.07 -16.42
CA ILE A 286 -11.21 -24.50 -15.25
C ILE A 286 -12.13 -25.52 -14.57
N LEU A 287 -12.84 -26.36 -15.33
CA LEU A 287 -13.69 -27.41 -14.76
C LEU A 287 -12.90 -28.54 -14.11
N HIS A 288 -11.70 -28.86 -14.60
CA HIS A 288 -10.83 -29.86 -13.96
C HIS A 288 -10.32 -29.33 -12.61
N HIS A 289 -9.90 -28.05 -12.57
CA HIS A 289 -9.50 -27.40 -11.32
C HIS A 289 -10.67 -27.26 -10.35
N ALA A 290 -11.86 -26.86 -10.82
CA ALA A 290 -13.06 -26.83 -10.00
C ALA A 290 -13.35 -28.23 -9.42
N LEU A 291 -13.28 -29.28 -10.22
CA LEU A 291 -13.54 -30.65 -9.78
C LEU A 291 -12.53 -31.16 -8.73
N GLU A 292 -11.26 -30.80 -8.89
CA GLU A 292 -10.21 -31.14 -7.92
C GLU A 292 -10.39 -30.40 -6.60
N PHE A 293 -10.53 -29.07 -6.65
CA PHE A 293 -10.42 -28.19 -5.50
C PHE A 293 -11.77 -27.79 -4.88
N ALA A 294 -12.82 -27.65 -5.68
CA ALA A 294 -14.16 -27.21 -5.30
C ALA A 294 -15.26 -28.01 -6.02
N PRO A 295 -15.34 -29.34 -5.82
CA PRO A 295 -16.22 -30.22 -6.61
C PRO A 295 -17.70 -29.85 -6.55
N ASN A 296 -18.12 -29.17 -5.49
CA ASN A 296 -19.48 -28.67 -5.30
C ASN A 296 -19.82 -27.43 -6.15
N LEU A 297 -18.84 -26.84 -6.85
CA LEU A 297 -19.03 -25.70 -7.75
C LEU A 297 -18.98 -26.10 -9.23
N VAL A 298 -18.72 -27.37 -9.54
CA VAL A 298 -18.51 -27.82 -10.93
C VAL A 298 -19.75 -27.60 -11.78
N ASP A 299 -20.93 -27.88 -11.23
CA ASP A 299 -22.18 -27.73 -11.97
C ASP A 299 -22.51 -26.25 -12.21
N ASP A 300 -22.28 -25.39 -11.21
CA ASP A 300 -22.45 -23.94 -11.33
C ASP A 300 -21.50 -23.35 -12.39
N ILE A 301 -20.23 -23.73 -12.38
CA ILE A 301 -19.24 -23.24 -13.35
C ILE A 301 -19.48 -23.86 -14.73
N GLY A 302 -19.87 -25.14 -14.79
CA GLY A 302 -20.10 -25.90 -16.02
C GLY A 302 -21.13 -25.28 -16.95
N GLN A 303 -22.16 -24.65 -16.39
CA GLN A 303 -23.18 -23.94 -17.17
C GLN A 303 -22.61 -22.77 -18.00
N TYR A 304 -21.49 -22.17 -17.57
CA TYR A 304 -20.85 -21.04 -18.24
C TYR A 304 -19.64 -21.45 -19.08
N TYR A 305 -19.16 -22.69 -18.93
CA TYR A 305 -18.03 -23.27 -19.66
C TYR A 305 -18.40 -24.66 -20.24
N PRO A 306 -19.44 -24.76 -21.08
CA PRO A 306 -19.90 -26.06 -21.60
C PRO A 306 -18.79 -26.79 -22.37
N ASP A 307 -17.97 -26.06 -23.12
CA ASP A 307 -16.90 -26.64 -23.95
C ASP A 307 -15.74 -27.19 -23.10
N ALA A 308 -15.52 -26.64 -21.90
CA ALA A 308 -14.47 -27.08 -21.01
C ALA A 308 -14.66 -28.52 -20.49
N ALA A 309 -15.88 -29.09 -20.64
CA ALA A 309 -16.17 -30.47 -20.28
C ALA A 309 -15.48 -31.48 -21.21
N PHE A 310 -15.15 -31.08 -22.44
CA PHE A 310 -14.52 -31.93 -23.44
C PHE A 310 -12.99 -31.82 -23.45
N LEU A 311 -12.44 -30.84 -22.73
CA LEU A 311 -10.99 -30.68 -22.62
C LEU A 311 -10.36 -31.85 -21.87
N ARG A 312 -9.09 -32.10 -22.19
CA ARG A 312 -8.30 -33.15 -21.57
C ARG A 312 -7.25 -32.54 -20.65
N ASP A 313 -7.06 -33.11 -19.47
CA ASP A 313 -5.96 -32.72 -18.59
C ASP A 313 -4.58 -33.05 -19.21
N THR A 314 -3.50 -32.67 -18.53
CA THR A 314 -2.12 -32.95 -18.99
C THR A 314 -1.78 -34.44 -19.09
N SER A 315 -2.61 -35.31 -18.51
CA SER A 315 -2.51 -36.77 -18.61
C SER A 315 -3.46 -37.37 -19.66
N GLY A 316 -4.16 -36.52 -20.42
CA GLY A 316 -5.09 -36.93 -21.46
C GLY A 316 -6.49 -37.33 -20.96
N HIS A 317 -6.81 -37.17 -19.68
CA HIS A 317 -8.12 -37.52 -19.14
C HIS A 317 -9.18 -36.48 -19.51
N THR A 318 -10.35 -36.93 -19.98
CA THR A 318 -11.54 -36.08 -20.03
C THR A 318 -12.03 -35.73 -18.62
N LEU A 319 -12.93 -34.75 -18.49
CA LEU A 319 -13.51 -34.38 -17.20
C LEU A 319 -14.15 -35.58 -16.47
N THR A 320 -14.84 -36.47 -17.19
CA THR A 320 -15.45 -37.69 -16.65
C THR A 320 -14.40 -38.69 -16.15
N GLN A 321 -13.34 -38.89 -16.93
CA GLN A 321 -12.22 -39.77 -16.54
C GLN A 321 -11.50 -39.20 -15.31
N PHE A 322 -11.28 -37.89 -15.28
CA PHE A 322 -10.68 -37.20 -14.15
C PHE A 322 -11.55 -37.29 -12.88
N LYS A 323 -12.88 -37.16 -13.01
CA LYS A 323 -13.84 -37.36 -11.90
C LYS A 323 -13.70 -38.75 -11.29
N PHE A 324 -13.61 -39.78 -12.12
CA PHE A 324 -13.38 -41.15 -11.67
C PHE A 324 -12.04 -41.29 -10.94
N TYR A 325 -10.96 -40.75 -11.51
CA TYR A 325 -9.62 -40.74 -10.91
C TYR A 325 -9.60 -40.08 -9.52
N ILE A 326 -10.21 -38.89 -9.38
CA ILE A 326 -10.30 -38.16 -8.10
C ILE A 326 -11.07 -38.97 -7.06
N ASN A 327 -12.17 -39.63 -7.45
CA ASN A 327 -12.96 -40.46 -6.55
C ASN A 327 -12.16 -41.66 -6.02
N LEU A 328 -11.41 -42.36 -6.90
CA LEU A 328 -10.52 -43.45 -6.50
C LEU A 328 -9.45 -42.96 -5.51
N ARG A 329 -8.82 -41.82 -5.78
CA ARG A 329 -7.79 -41.22 -4.90
C ARG A 329 -8.36 -40.85 -3.54
N ARG A 330 -9.56 -40.26 -3.49
CA ARG A 330 -10.26 -39.91 -2.24
C ARG A 330 -10.65 -41.15 -1.44
N GLY A 331 -11.11 -42.21 -2.11
CA GLY A 331 -11.41 -43.51 -1.48
C GLY A 331 -10.20 -44.10 -0.76
N ARG A 332 -9.03 -44.19 -1.43
CA ARG A 332 -7.79 -44.71 -0.84
C ARG A 332 -7.32 -43.95 0.40
N ARG A 333 -7.52 -42.63 0.47
CA ARG A 333 -7.16 -41.80 1.64
C ARG A 333 -8.03 -42.10 2.86
N LYS A 334 -9.31 -42.46 2.68
CA LYS A 334 -10.19 -42.84 3.79
C LYS A 334 -9.75 -44.16 4.42
N PHE A 335 -9.38 -45.15 3.60
CA PHE A 335 -8.86 -46.44 4.11
C PHE A 335 -7.61 -46.28 4.99
N LYS A 336 -6.64 -45.44 4.57
CA LYS A 336 -5.41 -45.20 5.34
C LYS A 336 -5.57 -44.47 6.67
N LYS A 337 -6.70 -43.78 6.91
CA LYS A 337 -6.96 -43.10 8.19
C LYS A 337 -7.63 -44.00 9.23
N ASN A 338 -8.17 -45.13 8.78
CA ASN A 338 -8.92 -46.08 9.62
C ASN A 338 -8.13 -47.37 9.90
N SER A 339 -6.92 -47.48 9.34
CA SER A 339 -5.89 -48.47 9.64
C SER A 339 -4.82 -47.83 10.50
#